data_AF-A0A7V5FGP0-F1
#
_entry.id   AF-A0A7V5FGP0-F1
#
_cell.length_a   1.000
_cell.length_b   1.000
_cell.length_c   1.000
_cell.angle_alpha   90.00
_cell.angle_beta   90.00
_cell.angle_gamma   90.00
#
_symmetry.space_group_name_H-M   'P 1'
#
loop_
_entity.id
_entity.type
_entity.pdbx_description
1 polymer ?
#
loop_
_entity_poly.entity_id
_entity_poly.type
_entity_poly.pdbx_seq_one_letter_code
_entity_poly.pdbx_strand_id
1 'polypeptide(L)'
;MTTKGHPQIQEFPENSLEKIAYASVQSIPTHEPNDRNRLGYHVWLYLTHHFESLEEAVDAARARLLIPTEEAIAAIDAALKERLANLQPTPK
;
A
#
# COMPACT_ATOMS: atom_id res chain seq x y z
N MET A 1 -5.32 22.63 -32.83
CA MET A 1 -5.17 22.37 -31.37
C MET A 1 -4.62 20.96 -31.23
N THR A 2 -3.38 20.81 -30.75
CA THR A 2 -2.75 19.50 -30.54
C THR A 2 -2.82 19.20 -29.04
N THR A 3 -3.64 18.23 -28.65
CA THR A 3 -3.69 17.73 -27.27
C THR A 3 -2.36 17.05 -26.96
N LYS A 4 -1.67 17.50 -25.91
CA LYS A 4 -0.50 16.79 -25.36
C LYS A 4 -0.93 15.36 -25.04
N GLY A 5 -0.16 14.37 -25.50
CA GLY A 5 -0.42 12.97 -25.16
C GLY A 5 -0.46 12.79 -23.64
N HIS A 6 -1.29 11.86 -23.17
CA HIS A 6 -1.40 11.58 -21.74
C HIS A 6 -0.01 11.23 -21.19
N PRO A 7 0.39 11.77 -20.02
CA PRO A 7 1.65 11.41 -19.40
C PRO A 7 1.67 9.89 -19.19
N GLN A 8 2.77 9.24 -19.59
CA GLN A 8 2.95 7.82 -19.34
C GLN A 8 3.01 7.60 -17.82
N ILE A 9 2.19 6.66 -17.33
CA ILE A 9 2.21 6.25 -15.93
C ILE A 9 3.54 5.53 -15.70
N GLN A 10 4.38 6.09 -14.83
CA GLN A 10 5.61 5.45 -14.41
C GLN A 10 5.27 4.45 -13.31
N GLU A 11 5.44 3.17 -13.58
CA GLU A 11 5.29 2.13 -12.55
C GLU A 11 6.52 2.08 -11.65
N PHE A 12 6.28 1.82 -10.36
CA PHE A 12 7.35 1.53 -9.43
C PHE A 12 8.01 0.18 -9.77
N PRO A 13 9.31 0.01 -9.49
CA PRO A 13 9.97 -1.29 -9.62
C PRO A 13 9.24 -2.37 -8.83
N GLU A 14 9.14 -3.59 -9.36
CA GLU A 14 8.40 -4.70 -8.72
C GLU A 14 8.92 -5.03 -7.31
N ASN A 15 10.22 -4.83 -7.08
CA ASN A 15 10.88 -5.12 -5.81
C ASN A 15 11.01 -3.89 -4.90
N SER A 16 10.28 -2.81 -5.18
CA SER A 16 10.30 -1.59 -4.37
C SER A 16 9.31 -1.68 -3.20
N LEU A 17 9.62 -1.01 -2.10
CA LEU A 17 8.72 -0.93 -0.94
C LEU A 17 7.39 -0.25 -1.32
N GLU A 18 7.44 0.68 -2.26
CA GLU A 18 6.28 1.36 -2.85
C GLU A 18 5.34 0.33 -3.48
N LYS A 19 5.83 -0.49 -4.41
CA LYS A 19 4.99 -1.50 -5.08
C LYS A 19 4.37 -2.46 -4.07
N ILE A 20 5.14 -2.89 -3.07
CA ILE A 20 4.66 -3.76 -1.98
C ILE A 20 3.52 -3.09 -1.21
N ALA A 21 3.71 -1.85 -0.77
CA ALA A 21 2.74 -1.13 0.06
C ALA A 21 1.42 -0.87 -0.69
N TYR A 22 1.49 -0.44 -1.95
CA TYR A 22 0.27 -0.22 -2.74
C TYR A 22 -0.43 -1.55 -3.10
N ALA A 23 0.33 -2.63 -3.28
CA ALA A 23 -0.22 -3.94 -3.59
C ALA A 23 -0.81 -4.65 -2.35
N SER A 24 -0.31 -4.36 -1.13
CA SER A 24 -0.87 -4.94 0.11
C SER A 24 -2.24 -4.39 0.47
N VAL A 25 -2.55 -3.16 0.04
CA VAL A 25 -3.86 -2.52 0.27
C VAL A 25 -4.86 -2.74 -0.87
N GLN A 26 -4.46 -3.43 -1.94
CA GLN A 26 -5.25 -3.51 -3.17
C GLN A 26 -6.62 -4.19 -2.97
N SER A 27 -6.69 -5.17 -2.07
CA SER A 27 -7.91 -5.91 -1.72
C SER A 27 -8.80 -5.21 -0.69
N ILE A 28 -8.33 -4.12 -0.06
CA ILE A 28 -9.06 -3.46 1.02
C ILE A 28 -10.27 -2.68 0.46
N PRO A 29 -11.50 -3.03 0.87
CA PRO A 29 -12.70 -2.36 0.38
C PRO A 29 -12.80 -0.97 1.00
N THR A 30 -12.82 0.03 0.11
CA THR A 30 -12.83 1.46 0.45
C THR A 30 -13.94 2.15 -0.32
N HIS A 31 -14.41 3.28 0.22
CA HIS A 31 -15.47 4.05 -0.41
C HIS A 31 -15.04 4.65 -1.76
N GLU A 32 -13.78 5.07 -1.88
CA GLU A 32 -13.21 5.60 -3.12
C GLU A 32 -11.81 5.02 -3.40
N PRO A 33 -11.40 4.88 -4.67
CA PRO A 33 -10.04 4.45 -5.01
C PRO A 33 -8.95 5.31 -4.34
N ASN A 34 -9.22 6.60 -4.13
CA ASN A 34 -8.28 7.50 -3.49
C ASN A 34 -8.06 7.19 -1.99
N ASP A 35 -9.07 6.64 -1.30
CA ASP A 35 -8.90 6.21 0.10
C ASP A 35 -7.91 5.04 0.20
N ARG A 36 -7.98 4.11 -0.76
CA ARG A 36 -7.02 3.01 -0.88
C ARG A 36 -5.62 3.51 -1.27
N ASN A 37 -5.51 4.51 -2.13
CA ASN A 37 -4.21 5.13 -2.45
C ASN A 37 -3.59 5.81 -1.21
N ARG A 38 -4.40 6.52 -0.41
CA ARG A 38 -3.96 7.11 0.86
C ARG A 38 -3.47 6.03 1.83
N LEU A 39 -4.18 4.91 1.91
CA LEU A 39 -3.77 3.73 2.67
C LEU A 39 -2.41 3.20 2.21
N GLY A 40 -2.23 2.98 0.91
CA GLY A 40 -0.97 2.49 0.35
C GLY A 40 0.20 3.43 0.65
N TYR A 41 -0.03 4.74 0.57
CA TYR A 41 0.98 5.74 0.92
C TYR A 41 1.38 5.67 2.40
N HIS A 42 0.43 5.56 3.33
CA HIS A 42 0.75 5.47 4.76
C HIS A 42 1.41 4.13 5.13
N VAL A 43 1.01 3.05 4.46
CA VAL A 43 1.69 1.75 4.60
C VAL A 43 3.14 1.84 4.12
N TRP A 44 3.41 2.56 3.02
CA TRP A 44 4.77 2.81 2.57
C TRP A 44 5.58 3.65 3.59
N LEU A 45 4.96 4.67 4.19
CA LEU A 45 5.56 5.44 5.28
C LEU A 45 5.94 4.55 6.48
N TYR A 46 5.07 3.60 6.83
CA TYR A 46 5.38 2.58 7.84
C TYR A 46 6.59 1.72 7.45
N LEU A 47 6.63 1.20 6.22
CA LEU A 47 7.77 0.40 5.74
C LEU A 47 9.09 1.18 5.67
N THR A 48 9.02 2.51 5.61
CA THR A 48 10.17 3.41 5.58
C THR A 48 10.45 4.06 6.95
N HIS A 49 9.89 3.50 8.03
CA HIS A 49 10.11 3.90 9.43
C HIS A 49 9.63 5.32 9.80
N HIS A 50 8.63 5.85 9.10
CA HIS A 50 7.96 7.10 9.48
C HIS A 50 6.80 6.90 10.47
N PHE A 51 6.35 5.66 10.69
CA PHE A 51 5.39 5.28 11.72
C PHE A 51 5.98 4.14 12.56
N GLU A 52 5.66 4.09 13.85
CA GLU A 52 6.16 3.06 14.76
C GLU A 52 5.41 1.74 14.62
N SER A 53 4.16 1.80 14.15
CA SER A 53 3.28 0.63 13.99
C SER A 53 2.40 0.72 12.73
N LEU A 54 1.88 -0.43 12.30
CA LEU A 54 0.97 -0.49 11.16
C LEU A 54 -0.39 0.13 11.53
N GLU A 55 -0.82 -0.06 12.78
CA GLU A 55 -2.01 0.52 13.37
C GLU A 55 -1.99 2.04 13.29
N GLU A 56 -0.87 2.66 13.66
CA GLU A 56 -0.66 4.11 13.57
C GLU A 56 -0.77 4.60 12.12
N ALA A 57 -0.12 3.90 11.19
CA ALA A 57 -0.18 4.25 9.77
C ALA A 57 -1.59 4.14 9.18
N VAL A 58 -2.35 3.09 9.55
CA VAL A 58 -3.73 2.90 9.08
C VAL A 58 -4.67 3.95 9.67
N ASP A 59 -4.53 4.30 10.95
CA ASP A 59 -5.33 5.38 11.55
C ASP A 59 -4.99 6.74 10.91
N ALA A 60 -3.69 7.06 10.76
CA ALA A 60 -3.23 8.29 10.13
C ALA A 60 -3.70 8.42 8.68
N ALA A 61 -3.87 7.30 7.96
CA ALA A 61 -4.40 7.30 6.60
C ALA A 61 -5.81 7.89 6.52
N ARG A 62 -6.60 7.85 7.61
CA ARG A 62 -8.00 8.34 7.69
C ARG A 62 -8.82 7.96 6.46
N ALA A 63 -8.66 6.70 6.04
CA ALA A 63 -9.34 6.14 4.88
C ALA A 63 -10.76 5.71 5.26
N ARG A 64 -11.72 5.95 4.37
CA ARG A 64 -13.11 5.49 4.55
C ARG A 64 -13.21 4.01 4.18
N LEU A 65 -12.88 3.16 5.15
CA LEU A 65 -12.98 1.71 5.05
C LEU A 65 -14.44 1.26 5.05
N LEU A 66 -14.74 0.21 4.27
CA LEU A 66 -16.05 -0.48 4.30
C LEU A 66 -16.04 -1.70 5.23
N ILE A 67 -14.90 -1.96 5.87
CA ILE A 67 -14.68 -3.02 6.86
C ILE A 67 -14.15 -2.41 8.16
N PRO A 68 -14.22 -3.13 9.30
CA PRO A 68 -13.58 -2.69 10.53
C PRO A 68 -12.08 -2.44 10.36
N THR A 69 -11.56 -1.44 11.07
CA THR A 69 -10.14 -1.05 11.00
C THR A 69 -9.21 -2.21 11.37
N GLU A 70 -9.56 -2.98 12.41
CA GLU A 70 -8.78 -4.16 12.85
C GLU A 70 -8.68 -5.23 11.76
N GLU A 71 -9.77 -5.49 11.04
CA GLU A 71 -9.80 -6.43 9.92
C GLU A 71 -8.92 -5.94 8.76
N ALA A 72 -8.97 -4.64 8.47
CA ALA A 72 -8.09 -4.04 7.47
C ALA A 72 -6.61 -4.16 7.86
N ILE A 73 -6.26 -3.87 9.12
CA ILE A 73 -4.88 -4.00 9.63
C ILE A 73 -4.40 -5.45 9.47
N ALA A 74 -5.20 -6.43 9.90
CA ALA A 74 -4.85 -7.84 9.80
C ALA A 74 -4.66 -8.29 8.34
N ALA A 75 -5.53 -7.86 7.43
CA ALA A 75 -5.41 -8.16 6.00
C ALA A 75 -4.15 -7.52 5.38
N ILE A 76 -3.84 -6.27 5.74
CA ILE A 76 -2.64 -5.57 5.25
C ILE A 76 -1.38 -6.23 5.80
N ASP A 77 -1.32 -6.55 7.09
CA ASP A 77 -0.19 -7.23 7.73
C ASP A 77 0.09 -8.60 7.08
N ALA A 78 -0.94 -9.41 6.85
CA ALA A 78 -0.81 -10.69 6.16
C ALA A 78 -0.24 -10.51 4.73
N ALA A 79 -0.77 -9.55 3.97
CA ALA A 79 -0.29 -9.27 2.62
C ALA A 79 1.14 -8.70 2.60
N LEU A 80 1.52 -7.88 3.59
CA LEU A 80 2.88 -7.38 3.74
C LEU A 80 3.87 -8.51 4.03
N LYS A 81 3.55 -9.41 4.96
CA LYS A 81 4.39 -10.56 5.31
C LYS A 81 4.66 -11.45 4.10
N GLU A 82 3.61 -11.78 3.34
CA GLU A 82 3.74 -12.58 2.11
C GLU A 82 4.67 -11.90 1.10
N ARG A 83 4.45 -10.61 0.84
CA ARG A 83 5.22 -9.86 -0.17
C ARG A 83 6.66 -9.59 0.23
N LEU A 84 6.90 -9.29 1.50
CA LEU A 84 8.24 -9.07 2.04
C LEU A 84 9.03 -10.39 2.10
N ALA A 85 8.39 -11.52 2.39
CA ALA A 85 9.03 -12.83 2.29
C ALA A 85 9.48 -13.13 0.85
N ASN A 86 8.68 -12.75 -0.14
CA ASN A 86 9.00 -12.90 -1.56
C ASN A 86 10.07 -11.91 -2.07
N LEU A 87 10.45 -10.89 -1.29
CA LEU A 87 11.56 -10.00 -1.62
C LEU A 87 12.94 -10.61 -1.36
N GLN A 88 13.03 -11.63 -0.51
CA GLN A 88 14.31 -12.29 -0.26
C GLN A 88 14.62 -13.27 -1.40
N PRO A 89 15.77 -13.13 -2.09
CA PRO A 89 16.13 -14.02 -3.17
C PRO A 89 16.35 -15.42 -2.61
N THR A 90 15.83 -16.42 -3.32
CA THR A 90 16.28 -17.81 -3.21
C THR A 90 17.81 -17.85 -3.12
N PRO A 91 18.41 -18.54 -2.13
CA PRO A 91 19.85 -18.76 -2.15
C PRO A 91 20.19 -19.52 -3.43
N LYS A 92 21.20 -19.00 -4.14
CA LYS A 92 21.78 -19.59 -5.35
C LYS A 92 22.18 -21.05 -5.16
#